data_AF-A0A183LRB3-F1
#
_entry.id   AF-A0A183LRB3-F1
#
_cell.length_a   1.000
_cell.length_b   1.000
_cell.length_c   1.000
_cell.angle_alpha   90.00
_cell.angle_beta   90.00
_cell.angle_gamma   90.00
#
_symmetry.space_group_name_H-M   'P 1'
#
loop_
_entity.id
_entity.type
_entity.pdbx_description
1 polymer ?
#
loop_
_entity_poly.entity_id
_entity_poly.type
_entity_poly.pdbx_seq_one_letter_code
_entity_poly.pdbx_strand_id
1 'polypeptide(L)'
;DYEIKRQSEILNSGGQITQETRSYDPVDNVTLRMRNKELAQDYRYIPEPNLPSIKILSNCSLCSSQSSSTSSLSTSSSTSSSTSSTSSSNSFISLSNNQICIKCIKQKYHLNSMNWIINLPQYKKQLFLIEHNLSLNRVIVLIDNNELCKLYELTLNYLMKNYLNIINNEQFNILIYAKELCYWITGYLNYSNNDKTLKRLPKVEELAEFVQMNLTGQIFGPAAIQLLNLIIRSDENAYQSVHQLAVEHDLILIQDPDQIKIQCEKLINDYPKLVKQYKNGNKKSLKKLVMYLIKNSKCYNNSNKFNPSTVYKLLEQLIPSSSSSSTSSSSPASESSSSLISSSINTNSSLNSIGIDQK
;
A
#
# COMPACT_ATOMS: atom_id res chain seq x y z
N ASP A 1 30.08 4.84 18.06
CA ASP A 1 30.24 5.71 19.25
C ASP A 1 31.61 5.64 19.93
N TYR A 2 32.21 4.46 20.11
CA TYR A 2 33.49 4.30 20.81
C TYR A 2 34.63 5.19 20.27
N GLU A 3 34.86 5.20 18.95
CA GLU A 3 35.95 5.99 18.35
C GLU A 3 35.78 7.51 18.55
N ILE A 4 34.53 8.00 18.53
CA ILE A 4 34.22 9.42 18.78
C ILE A 4 34.62 9.79 20.21
N LYS A 5 34.26 8.94 21.20
CA LYS A 5 34.63 9.16 22.60
C LYS A 5 36.15 9.16 22.79
N ARG A 6 36.84 8.16 22.25
CA ARG A 6 38.30 8.05 22.31
C ARG A 6 39.00 9.29 21.75
N GLN A 7 38.62 9.74 20.55
CA GLN A 7 39.21 10.92 19.94
C GLN A 7 38.93 12.19 20.77
N SER A 8 37.73 12.29 21.34
CA SER A 8 37.37 13.40 22.23
C SER A 8 38.21 13.43 23.51
N GLU A 9 38.45 12.28 24.16
CA GLU A 9 39.29 12.18 25.35
C GLU A 9 40.76 12.56 25.07
N ILE A 10 41.29 12.14 23.92
CA ILE A 10 42.66 12.51 23.49
C ILE A 10 42.76 14.02 23.29
N LEU A 11 41.78 14.66 22.66
CA LEU A 11 41.79 16.11 22.45
C LEU A 11 41.60 16.88 23.78
N ASN A 12 40.68 16.43 24.64
CA ASN A 12 40.40 17.08 25.92
C ASN A 12 41.58 17.01 26.90
N SER A 13 42.40 15.96 26.80
CA SER A 13 43.65 15.83 27.56
C SER A 13 44.82 16.61 26.94
N GLY A 14 44.59 17.39 25.88
CA GLY A 14 45.61 18.17 25.17
C GLY A 14 46.52 17.33 24.26
N GLY A 15 46.16 16.07 24.00
CA GLY A 15 46.86 15.18 23.08
C GLY A 15 46.56 15.48 21.60
N GLN A 16 47.33 14.85 20.71
CA GLN A 16 47.15 14.97 19.26
C GLN A 16 46.63 13.66 18.66
N ILE A 17 45.64 13.77 17.77
CA ILE A 17 45.13 12.61 17.03
C ILE A 17 46.07 12.31 15.87
N THR A 18 46.72 11.14 15.91
CA THR A 18 47.55 10.64 14.81
C THR A 18 46.71 9.87 13.79
N GLN A 19 47.07 9.97 12.51
CA GLN A 19 46.39 9.21 11.46
C GLN A 19 46.76 7.72 11.56
N GLU A 20 45.77 6.87 11.76
CA GLU A 20 45.95 5.43 11.93
C GLU A 20 44.80 4.64 11.31
N THR A 21 45.09 3.38 11.00
CA THR A 21 44.08 2.39 10.63
C THR A 21 43.73 1.60 11.89
N ARG A 22 42.45 1.59 12.26
CA ARG A 22 41.92 0.82 13.39
C ARG A 22 40.89 -0.19 12.91
N SER A 23 40.78 -1.32 13.60
CA SER A 23 39.70 -2.29 13.42
C SER A 23 38.68 -2.15 14.53
N TYR A 24 37.43 -2.53 14.27
CA TYR A 24 36.38 -2.60 15.28
C TYR A 24 36.27 -4.04 15.80
N ASP A 25 36.29 -4.21 17.12
CA ASP A 25 36.01 -5.48 17.78
C ASP A 25 34.55 -5.49 18.29
N PRO A 26 33.67 -6.36 17.76
CA PRO A 26 32.28 -6.44 18.18
C PRO A 26 32.09 -7.09 19.56
N VAL A 27 33.05 -7.85 20.09
CA VAL A 27 32.92 -8.52 21.39
C VAL A 27 33.09 -7.51 22.51
N ASP A 28 34.18 -6.75 22.44
CA ASP A 28 34.53 -5.77 23.47
C ASP A 28 33.95 -4.36 23.16
N ASN A 29 33.36 -4.18 21.98
CA ASN A 29 32.85 -2.89 21.46
C ASN A 29 33.92 -1.77 21.46
N VAL A 30 35.18 -2.14 21.23
CA VAL A 30 36.33 -1.23 21.19
C VAL A 30 36.92 -1.12 19.78
N THR A 31 37.68 -0.06 19.53
CA THR A 31 38.55 0.02 18.35
C THR A 31 39.97 -0.37 18.72
N LEU A 32 40.60 -1.23 17.93
CA LEU A 32 41.98 -1.69 18.12
C LEU A 32 42.88 -1.09 17.03
N ARG A 33 44.05 -0.59 17.43
CA ARG A 33 45.04 -0.03 16.50
C ARG A 33 45.67 -1.15 15.68
N MET A 34 45.64 -1.02 14.35
CA MET A 34 46.24 -2.01 13.45
C MET A 34 47.56 -1.49 12.86
N ARG A 35 47.54 -0.31 12.23
CA ARG A 35 48.70 0.25 11.53
C ARG A 35 48.73 1.76 11.63
N ASN A 36 49.92 2.33 11.70
CA ASN A 36 50.12 3.78 11.56
C ASN A 36 50.11 4.19 10.10
N LYS A 37 49.51 5.35 9.82
CA LYS A 37 49.68 6.01 8.53
C LYS A 37 50.77 7.07 8.70
N GLU A 38 52.02 6.63 8.54
CA GLU A 38 53.18 7.51 8.61
C GLU A 38 53.24 8.47 7.40
N LEU A 39 52.81 7.99 6.22
CA LEU A 39 52.70 8.76 4.98
C LEU A 39 51.43 8.33 4.22
N ALA A 40 50.91 9.22 3.38
CA ALA A 40 49.90 8.87 2.40
C ALA A 40 50.48 7.83 1.42
N GLN A 41 49.79 6.71 1.23
CA GLN A 41 50.23 5.68 0.28
C GLN A 41 50.11 6.23 -1.14
N ASP A 42 51.23 6.22 -1.88
CA ASP A 42 51.24 6.53 -3.31
C ASP A 42 50.77 5.30 -4.09
N TYR A 43 49.48 5.26 -4.41
CA TYR A 43 48.88 4.19 -5.22
C TYR A 43 49.23 4.29 -6.71
N ARG A 44 49.97 5.32 -7.14
CA ARG A 44 50.43 5.51 -8.53
C ARG A 44 49.29 5.34 -9.54
N TYR A 45 48.20 6.08 -9.33
CA TYR A 45 47.06 6.08 -10.24
C TYR A 45 47.51 6.46 -11.65
N ILE A 46 47.35 5.53 -12.60
CA ILE A 46 47.59 5.71 -14.02
C ILE A 46 46.33 5.22 -14.75
N PRO A 47 45.85 5.89 -15.81
CA PRO A 47 44.77 5.38 -16.63
C PRO A 47 45.11 3.99 -17.15
N GLU A 48 44.23 3.02 -16.92
CA GLU A 48 44.44 1.63 -17.36
C GLU A 48 44.62 1.57 -18.89
N PRO A 49 45.83 1.26 -19.41
CA PRO A 49 46.09 1.33 -20.84
C PRO A 49 45.34 0.26 -21.64
N ASN A 50 44.95 -0.85 -20.99
CA ASN A 50 44.21 -1.93 -21.63
C ASN A 50 42.71 -1.66 -21.74
N LEU A 51 42.19 -0.65 -21.01
CA LEU A 51 40.78 -0.27 -21.04
C LEU A 51 40.62 1.05 -21.80
N PRO A 52 40.06 1.02 -23.01
CA PRO A 52 39.89 2.25 -23.76
C PRO A 52 38.77 3.10 -23.15
N SER A 53 38.83 4.42 -23.36
CA SER A 53 37.87 5.35 -22.75
C SER A 53 36.44 5.08 -23.23
N ILE A 54 35.53 4.85 -22.28
CA ILE A 54 34.11 4.67 -22.55
C ILE A 54 33.44 6.04 -22.65
N LYS A 55 32.86 6.35 -23.82
CA LYS A 55 32.09 7.56 -24.05
C LYS A 55 30.60 7.25 -24.00
N ILE A 56 29.91 7.75 -22.98
CA ILE A 56 28.45 7.58 -22.83
C ILE A 56 27.75 8.76 -23.52
N LEU A 57 27.00 8.48 -24.57
CA LEU A 57 26.24 9.46 -25.35
C LEU A 57 24.74 9.32 -25.07
N SER A 58 24.04 10.44 -24.95
CA SER A 58 22.58 10.44 -24.82
C SER A 58 21.88 10.01 -26.11
N ASN A 59 22.40 10.43 -27.28
CA ASN A 59 21.96 10.07 -28.63
C ASN A 59 23.17 9.87 -29.56
N CYS A 60 22.96 9.18 -30.69
CA CYS A 60 23.96 9.05 -31.76
C CYS A 60 23.32 9.25 -33.14
N SER A 61 24.14 9.35 -34.18
CA SER A 61 23.70 9.57 -35.56
C SER A 61 22.73 8.50 -36.07
N LEU A 62 22.92 7.23 -35.72
CA LEU A 62 21.97 6.15 -36.05
C LEU A 62 20.59 6.34 -35.38
N CYS A 63 20.59 6.87 -34.16
CA CYS A 63 19.36 7.14 -33.42
C CYS A 63 18.59 8.37 -34.01
N SER A 64 19.24 9.22 -34.82
CA SER A 64 18.60 10.37 -35.49
C SER A 64 18.00 10.04 -36.86
N SER A 65 18.51 9.02 -37.55
CA SER A 65 18.02 8.61 -38.88
C SER A 65 16.77 7.72 -38.84
N GLN A 66 16.43 7.16 -37.67
CA GLN A 66 15.22 6.33 -37.48
C GLN A 66 13.96 7.14 -37.15
N SER A 67 14.08 8.40 -36.70
CA SER A 67 12.92 9.27 -36.42
C SER A 67 12.26 9.84 -37.69
N SER A 68 12.94 9.80 -38.83
CA SER A 68 12.47 10.38 -40.10
C SER A 68 11.70 9.40 -41.00
N SER A 69 11.57 8.12 -40.64
CA SER A 69 10.91 7.09 -41.46
C SER A 69 9.55 6.63 -40.94
N THR A 70 8.98 7.28 -39.91
CA THR A 70 7.69 6.88 -39.31
C THR A 70 6.53 7.84 -39.59
N SER A 71 6.65 8.72 -40.59
CA SER A 71 5.57 9.60 -41.03
C SER A 71 5.22 9.44 -42.50
N SER A 72 4.82 8.24 -42.92
CA SER A 72 3.96 8.01 -44.11
C SER A 72 3.59 6.53 -44.28
N LEU A 73 2.53 6.08 -43.61
CA LEU A 73 1.73 4.96 -44.13
C LEU A 73 0.32 5.48 -44.44
N SER A 74 0.21 6.10 -45.61
CA SER A 74 -1.06 6.23 -46.32
C SER A 74 -1.28 4.98 -47.17
N THR A 75 -2.47 4.42 -47.02
CA THR A 75 -3.10 3.35 -47.79
C THR A 75 -2.86 3.42 -49.29
N SER A 76 -2.36 2.33 -49.88
CA SER A 76 -2.85 1.82 -51.17
C SER A 76 -2.37 0.38 -51.42
N SER A 77 -3.34 -0.48 -51.64
CA SER A 77 -3.24 -1.85 -52.12
C SER A 77 -2.62 -1.94 -53.52
N SER A 78 -1.60 -2.77 -53.70
CA SER A 78 -1.44 -3.58 -54.91
C SER A 78 -0.42 -4.70 -54.71
N THR A 79 -0.85 -5.86 -55.17
CA THR A 79 -0.17 -7.15 -55.22
C THR A 79 1.08 -7.12 -56.09
N SER A 80 2.20 -7.67 -55.60
CA SER A 80 3.03 -8.60 -56.38
C SER A 80 4.07 -9.29 -55.49
N SER A 81 4.05 -10.62 -55.59
CA SER A 81 4.97 -11.57 -55.00
C SER A 81 6.37 -11.44 -55.59
N SER A 82 7.39 -11.28 -54.75
CA SER A 82 8.73 -11.78 -55.04
C SER A 82 9.40 -12.23 -53.74
N THR A 83 9.56 -13.55 -53.66
CA THR A 83 10.38 -14.25 -52.68
C THR A 83 11.82 -13.75 -52.78
N SER A 84 12.29 -13.02 -51.77
CA SER A 84 13.71 -12.87 -51.50
C SER A 84 13.92 -13.05 -50.00
N SER A 85 14.52 -14.20 -49.68
CA SER A 85 15.11 -14.52 -48.39
C SER A 85 16.17 -13.47 -48.06
N THR A 86 15.76 -12.40 -47.41
CA THR A 86 16.67 -11.45 -46.77
C THR A 86 16.82 -11.91 -45.34
N SER A 87 17.90 -12.67 -45.12
CA SER A 87 18.55 -12.78 -43.83
C SER A 87 18.66 -11.38 -43.22
N SER A 88 17.84 -11.13 -42.20
CA SER A 88 17.86 -9.91 -41.40
C SER A 88 19.20 -9.88 -40.68
N SER A 89 20.19 -9.35 -41.40
CA SER A 89 21.52 -9.07 -40.93
C SER A 89 21.36 -8.16 -39.73
N ASN A 90 21.62 -8.73 -38.55
CA ASN A 90 21.84 -8.02 -37.31
C ASN A 90 23.00 -7.03 -37.52
N SER A 91 22.70 -5.86 -38.10
CA SER A 91 23.56 -4.68 -38.10
C SER A 91 23.52 -4.02 -36.72
N PHE A 92 23.58 -4.84 -35.67
CA PHE A 92 23.51 -4.39 -34.30
C PHE A 92 24.91 -3.98 -33.83
N ILE A 93 25.16 -2.68 -33.92
CA ILE A 93 26.23 -1.96 -33.22
C ILE A 93 27.61 -2.53 -33.56
N SER A 94 28.17 -2.06 -34.67
CA SER A 94 29.61 -1.87 -34.73
C SER A 94 30.01 -0.98 -33.55
N LEU A 95 30.48 -1.57 -32.45
CA LEU A 95 31.10 -0.87 -31.31
C LEU A 95 32.46 -0.27 -31.71
N SER A 96 32.61 0.15 -32.97
CA SER A 96 33.88 0.55 -33.55
C SER A 96 34.43 1.87 -33.01
N ASN A 97 34.06 2.32 -31.80
CA ASN A 97 34.62 3.53 -31.19
C ASN A 97 34.36 3.73 -29.68
N ASN A 98 34.21 2.69 -28.86
CA ASN A 98 33.97 2.81 -27.40
C ASN A 98 32.87 3.82 -27.01
N GLN A 99 31.94 4.07 -27.93
CA GLN A 99 30.84 5.01 -27.77
C GLN A 99 29.58 4.20 -27.52
N ILE A 100 28.98 4.45 -26.37
CA ILE A 100 27.77 3.80 -25.91
C ILE A 100 26.64 4.81 -25.98
N CYS A 101 25.65 4.54 -26.84
CA CYS A 101 24.47 5.40 -26.97
C CYS A 101 23.31 4.86 -26.12
N ILE A 102 22.84 5.66 -25.16
CA ILE A 102 21.76 5.30 -24.24
C ILE A 102 20.46 4.99 -25.00
N LYS A 103 20.07 5.83 -25.97
CA LYS A 103 18.84 5.59 -26.76
C LYS A 103 18.89 4.28 -27.54
N CYS A 104 20.02 3.99 -28.17
CA CYS A 104 20.17 2.81 -29.00
C CYS A 104 20.26 1.52 -28.12
N ILE A 105 20.83 1.60 -26.91
CA ILE A 105 20.72 0.53 -25.89
C ILE A 105 19.26 0.31 -25.48
N LYS A 106 18.53 1.40 -25.19
CA LYS A 106 17.12 1.30 -24.78
C LYS A 106 16.29 0.58 -25.83
N GLN A 107 16.50 0.89 -27.10
CA GLN A 107 15.80 0.25 -28.20
C GLN A 107 16.23 -1.22 -28.39
N LYS A 108 17.54 -1.52 -28.33
CA LYS A 108 18.07 -2.89 -28.50
C LYS A 108 17.55 -3.87 -27.45
N TYR A 109 17.55 -3.45 -26.19
CA TYR A 109 17.14 -4.30 -25.07
C TYR A 109 15.67 -4.12 -24.70
N HIS A 110 14.88 -3.47 -25.57
CA HIS A 110 13.47 -3.15 -25.33
C HIS A 110 13.23 -2.58 -23.93
N LEU A 111 14.12 -1.69 -23.48
CA LEU A 111 13.99 -0.93 -22.24
C LEU A 111 12.93 0.16 -22.48
N ASN A 112 11.69 -0.25 -22.74
CA ASN A 112 10.56 0.64 -22.91
C ASN A 112 10.28 1.35 -21.59
N SER A 113 10.28 2.70 -21.68
CA SER A 113 9.52 3.67 -20.89
C SER A 113 9.34 3.47 -19.38
N MET A 114 10.18 2.71 -18.70
CA MET A 114 10.38 2.94 -17.28
C MET A 114 11.13 4.27 -17.22
N ASN A 115 10.43 5.33 -16.88
CA ASN A 115 11.07 6.45 -16.20
C ASN A 115 11.86 5.81 -15.06
N TRP A 116 13.18 5.62 -15.24
CA TRP A 116 14.09 5.19 -14.18
C TRP A 116 14.23 6.25 -13.08
N ILE A 117 13.29 7.21 -13.04
CA ILE A 117 12.91 7.94 -11.86
C ILE A 117 12.29 6.92 -10.91
N ILE A 118 13.14 6.08 -10.32
CA ILE A 118 12.84 5.45 -9.05
C ILE A 118 12.65 6.64 -8.11
N ASN A 119 11.40 6.92 -7.76
CA ASN A 119 11.10 7.93 -6.76
C ASN A 119 11.92 7.60 -5.51
N LEU A 120 12.85 8.49 -5.16
CA LEU A 120 13.70 8.32 -3.99
C LEU A 120 12.82 8.08 -2.76
N PRO A 121 13.25 7.24 -1.80
CA PRO A 121 12.53 7.00 -0.56
C PRO A 121 12.01 8.29 0.10
N GLN A 122 12.81 9.35 0.08
CA GLN A 122 12.46 10.65 0.65
C GLN A 122 11.35 11.38 -0.10
N TYR A 123 11.34 11.30 -1.43
CA TYR A 123 10.24 11.85 -2.24
C TYR A 123 8.95 11.07 -1.99
N LYS A 124 9.02 9.73 -1.98
CA LYS A 124 7.86 8.87 -1.65
C LYS A 124 7.31 9.17 -0.26
N LYS A 125 8.20 9.43 0.72
CA LYS A 125 7.81 9.84 2.07
C LYS A 125 6.95 11.09 2.07
N GLN A 126 7.38 12.11 1.36
CA GLN A 126 6.65 13.37 1.26
C GLN A 126 5.29 13.16 0.58
N LEU A 127 5.28 12.44 -0.55
CA LEU A 127 4.07 12.13 -1.30
C LEU A 127 3.05 11.35 -0.44
N PHE A 128 3.49 10.30 0.27
CA PHE A 128 2.62 9.48 1.11
C PHE A 128 2.11 10.23 2.34
N LEU A 129 2.93 11.08 2.97
CA LEU A 129 2.53 11.87 4.13
C LEU A 129 1.57 13.00 3.77
N ILE A 130 1.89 13.77 2.73
CA ILE A 130 1.20 15.01 2.41
C ILE A 130 0.04 14.75 1.45
N GLU A 131 0.32 14.17 0.29
CA GLU A 131 -0.69 14.00 -0.77
C GLU A 131 -1.68 12.89 -0.43
N HIS A 132 -1.19 11.74 0.05
CA HIS A 132 -2.07 10.63 0.45
C HIS A 132 -2.58 10.75 1.90
N ASN A 133 -2.08 11.72 2.68
CA ASN A 133 -2.48 11.95 4.07
C ASN A 133 -2.40 10.69 4.95
N LEU A 134 -1.28 9.96 4.83
CA LEU A 134 -1.00 8.74 5.60
C LEU A 134 -0.23 9.06 6.88
N SER A 135 -0.40 8.22 7.91
CA SER A 135 0.35 8.37 9.17
C SER A 135 1.83 8.03 9.00
N LEU A 136 2.71 8.79 9.67
CA LEU A 136 4.17 8.60 9.61
C LEU A 136 4.63 7.15 9.84
N ASN A 137 4.13 6.48 10.88
CA ASN A 137 4.54 5.11 11.21
C ASN A 137 4.28 4.13 10.05
N ARG A 138 3.17 4.29 9.34
CA ARG A 138 2.82 3.45 8.20
C ARG A 138 3.63 3.79 6.95
N VAL A 139 3.90 5.08 6.74
CA VAL A 139 4.74 5.53 5.64
C VAL A 139 6.16 4.97 5.76
N ILE A 140 6.72 4.93 6.98
CA ILE A 140 8.02 4.30 7.24
C ILE A 140 8.00 2.83 6.83
N VAL A 141 6.99 2.06 7.28
CA VAL A 141 6.86 0.64 6.91
C VAL A 141 6.78 0.42 5.40
N LEU A 142 6.03 1.26 4.67
CA LEU A 142 5.98 1.18 3.21
C LEU A 142 7.34 1.46 2.59
N ILE A 143 8.04 2.52 3.02
CA ILE A 143 9.32 2.93 2.42
C ILE A 143 10.41 1.90 2.68
N ASP A 144 10.47 1.35 3.89
CA ASP A 144 11.49 0.37 4.27
C ASP A 144 11.30 -0.95 3.52
N ASN A 145 10.06 -1.29 3.13
CA ASN A 145 9.73 -2.49 2.37
C ASN A 145 9.36 -2.18 0.91
N ASN A 146 10.35 -2.25 0.01
CA ASN A 146 10.18 -1.94 -1.41
C ASN A 146 9.05 -2.73 -2.10
N GLU A 147 8.85 -4.01 -1.74
CA GLU A 147 7.78 -4.84 -2.31
C GLU A 147 6.39 -4.37 -1.88
N LEU A 148 6.19 -4.09 -0.59
CA LEU A 148 4.94 -3.56 -0.05
C LEU A 148 4.66 -2.14 -0.59
N CYS A 149 5.70 -1.33 -0.74
CA CYS A 149 5.60 -0.01 -1.39
C CYS A 149 5.08 -0.14 -2.82
N LYS A 150 5.65 -1.05 -3.61
CA LYS A 150 5.24 -1.27 -5.00
C LYS A 150 3.81 -1.80 -5.07
N LEU A 151 3.45 -2.75 -4.21
CA LEU A 151 2.08 -3.25 -4.12
C LEU A 151 1.10 -2.10 -3.84
N TYR A 152 1.38 -1.26 -2.84
CA TYR A 152 0.58 -0.08 -2.54
C TYR A 152 0.42 0.86 -3.75
N GLU A 153 1.53 1.25 -4.40
CA GLU A 153 1.52 2.17 -5.53
C GLU A 153 0.77 1.60 -6.74
N LEU A 154 1.01 0.32 -7.07
CA LEU A 154 0.36 -0.33 -8.20
C LEU A 154 -1.13 -0.54 -7.95
N THR A 155 -1.53 -0.95 -6.75
CA THR A 155 -2.95 -1.13 -6.40
C THR A 155 -3.70 0.20 -6.34
N LEU A 156 -3.11 1.26 -5.79
CA LEU A 156 -3.74 2.58 -5.78
C LEU A 156 -3.91 3.12 -7.20
N ASN A 157 -2.90 2.97 -8.06
CA ASN A 157 -2.97 3.37 -9.46
C ASN A 157 -4.00 2.56 -10.25
N TYR A 158 -4.10 1.26 -9.99
CA TYR A 158 -5.11 0.39 -10.60
C TYR A 158 -6.53 0.83 -10.21
N LEU A 159 -6.78 1.08 -8.93
CA LEU A 159 -8.05 1.61 -8.43
C LEU A 159 -8.37 2.96 -9.07
N MET A 160 -7.40 3.87 -9.13
CA MET A 160 -7.57 5.18 -9.74
C MET A 160 -7.96 5.07 -11.22
N LYS A 161 -7.29 4.22 -12.00
CA LYS A 161 -7.62 4.00 -13.42
C LYS A 161 -9.00 3.40 -13.63
N ASN A 162 -9.37 2.40 -12.85
CA ASN A 162 -10.64 1.71 -13.03
C ASN A 162 -11.83 2.53 -12.56
N TYR A 163 -11.71 3.26 -11.44
CA TYR A 163 -12.84 3.97 -10.84
C TYR A 163 -12.99 5.42 -11.30
N LEU A 164 -11.94 6.09 -11.80
CA LEU A 164 -12.08 7.41 -12.44
C LEU A 164 -12.91 7.33 -13.74
N ASN A 165 -12.84 6.21 -14.46
CA ASN A 165 -13.59 6.04 -15.72
C ASN A 165 -15.08 5.70 -15.51
N ILE A 166 -15.48 5.27 -14.31
CA ILE A 166 -16.83 4.74 -14.05
C ILE A 166 -17.77 5.83 -13.50
N ILE A 167 -17.25 6.86 -12.83
CA ILE A 167 -18.08 7.76 -12.02
C ILE A 167 -17.77 9.23 -12.34
N ASN A 168 -18.54 9.82 -13.26
CA ASN A 168 -18.88 11.24 -13.13
C ASN A 168 -19.75 11.36 -11.87
N ASN A 169 -19.18 11.52 -10.67
CA ASN A 169 -19.86 11.96 -9.42
C ASN A 169 -19.02 11.76 -8.14
N GLU A 170 -19.37 12.58 -7.15
CA GLU A 170 -18.78 12.92 -5.85
C GLU A 170 -18.44 11.78 -4.85
N GLN A 171 -18.63 10.50 -5.21
CA GLN A 171 -18.52 9.37 -4.27
C GLN A 171 -17.12 8.72 -4.17
N PHE A 172 -16.28 8.83 -5.21
CA PHE A 172 -14.95 8.21 -5.18
C PHE A 172 -13.93 9.15 -4.54
N ASN A 173 -13.48 8.82 -3.32
CA ASN A 173 -12.41 9.54 -2.65
C ASN A 173 -11.16 8.66 -2.56
N ILE A 174 -10.19 8.92 -3.43
CA ILE A 174 -8.92 8.18 -3.51
C ILE A 174 -8.16 8.15 -2.17
N LEU A 175 -8.31 9.16 -1.32
CA LEU A 175 -7.66 9.20 -0.01
C LEU A 175 -8.22 8.16 0.97
N ILE A 176 -9.49 7.77 0.82
CA ILE A 176 -10.09 6.70 1.62
C ILE A 176 -9.44 5.37 1.23
N TYR A 177 -9.34 5.09 -0.07
CA TYR A 177 -8.68 3.89 -0.59
C TYR A 177 -7.20 3.84 -0.24
N ALA A 178 -6.49 4.97 -0.34
CA ALA A 178 -5.10 5.09 0.09
C ALA A 178 -4.94 4.70 1.57
N LYS A 179 -5.78 5.22 2.45
CA LYS A 179 -5.74 4.91 3.90
C LYS A 179 -6.06 3.43 4.18
N GLU A 180 -7.05 2.88 3.47
CA GLU A 180 -7.46 1.49 3.62
C GLU A 180 -6.40 0.51 3.11
N LEU A 181 -5.86 0.75 1.91
CA LEU A 181 -4.73 -0.02 1.37
C LEU A 181 -3.54 0.03 2.31
N CYS A 182 -3.18 1.23 2.77
CA CYS A 182 -2.07 1.42 3.70
C CYS A 182 -2.32 0.64 5.01
N TYR A 183 -3.57 0.60 5.51
CA TYR A 183 -3.96 -0.21 6.67
C TYR A 183 -3.64 -1.69 6.49
N TRP A 184 -4.15 -2.30 5.42
CA TRP A 184 -4.01 -3.73 5.20
C TRP A 184 -2.58 -4.14 4.86
N ILE A 185 -1.88 -3.31 4.08
CA ILE A 185 -0.50 -3.58 3.68
C ILE A 185 0.45 -3.45 4.88
N THR A 186 0.43 -2.33 5.58
CA THR A 186 1.39 -2.07 6.67
C THR A 186 1.03 -2.75 7.98
N GLY A 187 -0.24 -3.09 8.18
CA GLY A 187 -0.73 -3.85 9.31
C GLY A 187 -0.64 -5.35 9.04
N TYR A 188 -1.62 -5.88 8.30
CA TYR A 188 -1.81 -7.32 8.18
C TYR A 188 -0.75 -8.01 7.31
N LEU A 189 -0.50 -7.50 6.10
CA LEU A 189 0.44 -8.14 5.18
C LEU A 189 1.88 -8.04 5.69
N ASN A 190 2.29 -6.89 6.22
CA ASN A 190 3.60 -6.71 6.83
C ASN A 190 3.80 -7.63 8.05
N TYR A 191 2.79 -7.76 8.91
CA TYR A 191 2.83 -8.71 10.03
C TYR A 191 3.01 -10.15 9.52
N SER A 192 2.17 -10.59 8.59
CA SER A 192 2.24 -11.95 8.03
C SER A 192 3.56 -12.23 7.30
N ASN A 193 4.17 -11.21 6.70
CA ASN A 193 5.49 -11.31 6.07
C ASN A 193 6.58 -11.54 7.11
N ASN A 194 6.58 -10.75 8.20
CA ASN A 194 7.56 -10.88 9.28
C ASN A 194 7.40 -12.19 10.06
N ASP A 195 6.18 -12.69 10.23
CA ASP A 195 5.85 -13.95 10.88
C ASP A 195 6.02 -15.18 9.94
N LYS A 196 6.50 -14.97 8.70
CA LYS A 196 6.71 -16.02 7.68
C LYS A 196 5.46 -16.87 7.37
N THR A 197 4.27 -16.35 7.64
CA THR A 197 2.98 -17.01 7.33
C THR A 197 2.47 -16.66 5.93
N LEU A 198 3.06 -15.63 5.32
CA LEU A 198 2.78 -15.17 3.96
C LEU A 198 3.42 -16.13 2.93
N LYS A 199 2.60 -16.86 2.16
CA LYS A 199 3.09 -17.69 1.03
C LYS A 199 3.36 -16.84 -0.21
N ARG A 200 2.48 -15.88 -0.50
CA ARG A 200 2.65 -14.89 -1.57
C ARG A 200 1.99 -13.56 -1.22
N LEU A 201 2.43 -12.47 -1.85
CA LEU A 201 1.67 -11.23 -1.86
C LEU A 201 0.43 -11.37 -2.77
N PRO A 202 -0.67 -10.68 -2.44
CA PRO A 202 -1.83 -10.62 -3.32
C PRO A 202 -1.47 -9.88 -4.61
N LYS A 203 -2.11 -10.26 -5.72
CA LYS A 203 -2.05 -9.52 -6.98
C LYS A 203 -2.71 -8.17 -6.81
N VAL A 204 -2.40 -7.26 -7.73
CA VAL A 204 -2.91 -5.89 -7.74
C VAL A 204 -4.44 -5.88 -7.81
N GLU A 205 -5.01 -6.74 -8.65
CA GLU A 205 -6.44 -6.90 -8.87
C GLU A 205 -7.14 -7.50 -7.64
N GLU A 206 -6.54 -8.53 -7.05
CA GLU A 206 -7.07 -9.21 -5.85
C GLU A 206 -7.15 -8.24 -4.67
N LEU A 207 -6.07 -7.48 -4.42
CA LEU A 207 -6.05 -6.53 -3.32
C LEU A 207 -7.01 -5.36 -3.54
N ALA A 208 -7.15 -4.91 -4.80
CA ALA A 208 -8.12 -3.87 -5.16
C ALA A 208 -9.56 -4.33 -4.89
N GLU A 209 -9.94 -5.53 -5.34
CA GLU A 209 -11.27 -6.10 -5.12
C GLU A 209 -11.54 -6.31 -3.62
N PHE A 210 -10.56 -6.85 -2.88
CA PHE A 210 -10.64 -7.00 -1.43
C PHE A 210 -10.90 -5.67 -0.71
N VAL A 211 -10.15 -4.63 -1.02
CA VAL A 211 -10.32 -3.29 -0.41
C VAL A 211 -11.69 -2.71 -0.76
N GLN A 212 -12.14 -2.86 -2.01
CA GLN A 212 -13.48 -2.44 -2.42
C GLN A 212 -14.57 -3.14 -1.60
N MET A 213 -14.46 -4.46 -1.42
CA MET A 213 -15.42 -5.24 -0.63
C MET A 213 -15.44 -4.79 0.84
N ASN A 214 -14.28 -4.45 1.42
CA ASN A 214 -14.21 -3.98 2.80
C ASN A 214 -14.81 -2.57 2.95
N LEU A 215 -14.51 -1.65 2.04
CA LEU A 215 -15.04 -0.27 2.06
C LEU A 215 -16.55 -0.21 1.81
N THR A 216 -17.06 -1.08 0.92
CA THR A 216 -18.51 -1.21 0.69
C THR A 216 -19.23 -1.94 1.83
N GLY A 217 -18.47 -2.53 2.76
CA GLY A 217 -19.02 -3.24 3.92
C GLY A 217 -19.55 -4.65 3.62
N GLN A 218 -19.27 -5.20 2.43
CA GLN A 218 -19.58 -6.60 2.06
C GLN A 218 -18.84 -7.60 2.95
N ILE A 219 -17.64 -7.23 3.40
CA ILE A 219 -16.83 -7.95 4.39
C ILE A 219 -16.44 -6.97 5.49
N PHE A 220 -16.19 -7.46 6.70
CA PHE A 220 -15.71 -6.63 7.80
C PHE A 220 -15.01 -7.46 8.88
N GLY A 221 -13.98 -6.88 9.51
CA GLY A 221 -13.34 -7.43 10.70
C GLY A 221 -12.82 -8.86 10.50
N PRO A 222 -13.28 -9.87 11.29
CA PRO A 222 -12.80 -11.24 11.17
C PRO A 222 -12.99 -11.86 9.78
N ALA A 223 -14.10 -11.55 9.09
CA ALA A 223 -14.37 -12.07 7.75
C ALA A 223 -13.37 -11.52 6.73
N ALA A 224 -13.00 -10.23 6.83
CA ALA A 224 -11.99 -9.63 5.98
C ALA A 224 -10.59 -10.22 6.24
N ILE A 225 -10.22 -10.46 7.51
CA ILE A 225 -8.97 -11.13 7.87
C ILE A 225 -8.92 -12.56 7.30
N GLN A 226 -10.01 -13.31 7.44
CA GLN A 226 -10.11 -14.66 6.91
C GLN A 226 -10.01 -14.68 5.38
N LEU A 227 -10.69 -13.75 4.70
CA LEU A 227 -10.61 -13.64 3.24
C LEU A 227 -9.19 -13.31 2.77
N LEU A 228 -8.54 -12.34 3.40
CA LEU A 228 -7.16 -11.98 3.06
C LEU A 228 -6.19 -13.13 3.30
N ASN A 229 -6.40 -13.92 4.37
CA ASN A 229 -5.64 -15.15 4.62
C ASN A 229 -5.81 -16.21 3.54
N LEU A 230 -7.02 -16.35 2.99
CA LEU A 230 -7.27 -17.28 1.90
C LEU A 230 -6.57 -16.80 0.62
N ILE A 231 -6.61 -15.50 0.32
CA ILE A 231 -5.90 -14.91 -0.83
C ILE A 231 -4.38 -15.17 -0.76
N ILE A 232 -3.74 -14.90 0.39
CA ILE A 232 -2.27 -15.02 0.50
C ILE A 232 -1.77 -16.47 0.55
N ARG A 233 -2.65 -17.46 0.79
CA ARG A 233 -2.31 -18.89 0.87
C ARG A 233 -2.68 -19.69 -0.38
N SER A 234 -3.70 -19.23 -1.10
CA SER A 234 -4.18 -19.83 -2.34
C SER A 234 -3.17 -19.64 -3.47
N ASP A 235 -3.19 -20.59 -4.40
CA ASP A 235 -2.44 -20.47 -5.64
C ASP A 235 -3.11 -19.45 -6.56
N GLU A 236 -2.33 -18.87 -7.46
CA GLU A 236 -2.73 -17.72 -8.29
C GLU A 236 -3.96 -17.93 -9.18
N ASN A 237 -4.32 -19.18 -9.47
CA ASN A 237 -5.42 -19.55 -10.37
C ASN A 237 -6.49 -20.40 -9.67
N ALA A 238 -6.52 -20.38 -8.33
CA ALA A 238 -7.44 -21.21 -7.55
C ALA A 238 -8.89 -20.72 -7.58
N TYR A 239 -9.13 -19.45 -7.92
CA TYR A 239 -10.45 -18.81 -7.95
C TYR A 239 -10.51 -17.74 -9.06
N GLN A 240 -11.71 -17.41 -9.53
CA GLN A 240 -11.89 -16.42 -10.62
C GLN A 240 -11.90 -14.98 -10.10
N SER A 241 -12.47 -14.74 -8.91
CA SER A 241 -12.53 -13.43 -8.27
C SER A 241 -12.50 -13.53 -6.75
N VAL A 242 -12.07 -12.46 -6.08
CA VAL A 242 -12.06 -12.40 -4.61
C VAL A 242 -13.48 -12.48 -4.07
N HIS A 243 -14.45 -11.91 -4.78
CA HIS A 243 -15.85 -12.03 -4.43
C HIS A 243 -16.33 -13.49 -4.46
N GLN A 244 -15.99 -14.26 -5.50
CA GLN A 244 -16.35 -15.69 -5.57
C GLN A 244 -15.78 -16.45 -4.37
N LEU A 245 -14.50 -16.23 -4.06
CA LEU A 245 -13.85 -16.89 -2.94
C LEU A 245 -14.53 -16.53 -1.60
N ALA A 246 -15.00 -15.29 -1.44
CA ALA A 246 -15.76 -14.88 -0.26
C ALA A 246 -17.15 -15.56 -0.17
N VAL A 247 -17.83 -15.77 -1.31
CA VAL A 247 -19.12 -16.50 -1.36
C VAL A 247 -18.91 -17.96 -0.95
N GLU A 248 -17.91 -18.64 -1.53
CA GLU A 248 -17.63 -20.06 -1.29
C GLU A 248 -17.30 -20.36 0.18
N HIS A 249 -16.65 -19.41 0.86
CA HIS A 249 -16.31 -19.52 2.27
C HIS A 249 -17.32 -18.86 3.22
N ASP A 250 -18.48 -18.45 2.70
CA ASP A 250 -19.58 -17.85 3.45
C ASP A 250 -19.17 -16.63 4.31
N LEU A 251 -18.36 -15.75 3.71
CA LEU A 251 -17.77 -14.57 4.36
C LEU A 251 -18.52 -13.27 4.08
N ILE A 252 -19.51 -13.29 3.18
CA ILE A 252 -20.26 -12.10 2.79
C ILE A 252 -21.32 -11.76 3.84
N LEU A 253 -21.32 -10.49 4.24
CA LEU A 253 -22.27 -9.92 5.18
C LEU A 253 -23.59 -9.56 4.50
N ILE A 254 -24.68 -9.73 5.23
CA ILE A 254 -26.03 -9.34 4.81
C ILE A 254 -26.08 -7.82 4.64
N GLN A 255 -26.43 -7.36 3.44
CA GLN A 255 -26.55 -5.93 3.10
C GLN A 255 -28.01 -5.45 3.03
N ASP A 256 -28.98 -6.37 3.02
CA ASP A 256 -30.40 -6.05 2.85
C ASP A 256 -30.93 -5.26 4.07
N PRO A 257 -31.31 -3.97 3.90
CA PRO A 257 -31.71 -3.12 5.01
C PRO A 257 -32.95 -3.64 5.75
N ASP A 258 -33.88 -4.29 5.03
CA ASP A 258 -35.13 -4.79 5.62
C ASP A 258 -34.86 -6.00 6.50
N GLN A 259 -34.00 -6.92 6.05
CA GLN A 259 -33.56 -8.05 6.88
C GLN A 259 -32.81 -7.58 8.12
N ILE A 260 -31.92 -6.61 8.00
CA ILE A 260 -31.19 -6.05 9.15
C ILE A 260 -32.18 -5.41 10.14
N LYS A 261 -33.16 -4.66 9.63
CA LYS A 261 -34.19 -4.01 10.45
C LYS A 261 -35.04 -5.02 11.21
N ILE A 262 -35.53 -6.07 10.55
CA ILE A 262 -36.32 -7.15 11.17
C ILE A 262 -35.55 -7.78 12.34
N GLN A 263 -34.25 -8.03 12.16
CA GLN A 263 -33.42 -8.61 13.24
C GLN A 263 -33.17 -7.61 14.37
N CYS A 264 -33.00 -6.33 14.06
CA CYS A 264 -32.88 -5.28 15.07
C CYS A 264 -34.15 -5.16 15.93
N GLU A 265 -35.33 -5.20 15.31
CA GLU A 265 -36.62 -5.17 16.01
C GLU A 265 -36.81 -6.38 16.95
N LYS A 266 -36.44 -7.58 16.49
CA LYS A 266 -36.43 -8.79 17.34
C LYS A 266 -35.52 -8.62 18.56
N LEU A 267 -34.32 -8.09 18.38
CA LEU A 267 -33.38 -7.84 19.48
C LEU A 267 -33.87 -6.81 20.50
N ILE A 268 -34.59 -5.78 20.05
CA ILE A 268 -35.20 -4.79 20.94
C ILE A 268 -36.22 -5.47 21.87
N ASN A 269 -37.01 -6.40 21.31
CA ASN A 269 -38.01 -7.15 22.06
C ASN A 269 -37.40 -8.18 23.01
N ASP A 270 -36.32 -8.84 22.59
CA ASP A 270 -35.66 -9.89 23.38
C ASP A 270 -34.87 -9.32 24.57
N TYR A 271 -34.36 -8.08 24.48
CA TYR A 271 -33.48 -7.48 25.48
C TYR A 271 -33.98 -6.12 26.03
N PRO A 272 -35.19 -6.03 26.61
CA PRO A 272 -35.80 -4.77 27.02
C PRO A 272 -35.02 -4.06 28.13
N LYS A 273 -34.30 -4.80 28.98
CA LYS A 273 -33.45 -4.25 30.05
C LYS A 273 -32.31 -3.39 29.48
N LEU A 274 -31.67 -3.84 28.41
CA LEU A 274 -30.55 -3.11 27.77
C LEU A 274 -31.05 -1.88 27.02
N VAL A 275 -32.22 -1.98 26.38
CA VAL A 275 -32.89 -0.85 25.73
C VAL A 275 -33.20 0.26 26.73
N LYS A 276 -33.73 -0.08 27.92
CA LYS A 276 -33.97 0.89 29.00
C LYS A 276 -32.66 1.55 29.47
N GLN A 277 -31.60 0.77 29.66
CA GLN A 277 -30.29 1.33 30.04
C GLN A 277 -29.74 2.30 28.99
N TYR A 278 -29.91 2.00 27.70
CA TYR A 278 -29.51 2.90 26.62
C TYR A 278 -30.36 4.18 26.61
N LYS A 279 -31.69 4.06 26.76
CA LYS A 279 -32.59 5.22 26.90
C LYS A 279 -32.22 6.11 28.08
N ASN A 280 -31.68 5.55 29.17
CA ASN A 280 -31.15 6.28 30.32
C ASN A 280 -29.76 6.91 30.08
N GLY A 281 -29.22 6.85 28.85
CA GLY A 281 -27.96 7.49 28.47
C GLY A 281 -26.73 6.57 28.42
N ASN A 282 -26.85 5.27 28.72
CA ASN A 282 -25.70 4.36 28.69
C ASN A 282 -25.40 3.85 27.27
N LYS A 283 -24.54 4.56 26.53
CA LYS A 283 -24.08 4.19 25.19
C LYS A 283 -23.43 2.79 25.11
N LYS A 284 -22.88 2.27 26.20
CA LYS A 284 -22.28 0.91 26.23
C LYS A 284 -23.34 -0.18 26.06
N SER A 285 -24.59 0.07 26.47
CA SER A 285 -25.69 -0.90 26.37
C SER A 285 -26.08 -1.17 24.92
N LEU A 286 -26.03 -0.15 24.05
CA LEU A 286 -26.26 -0.33 22.61
C LEU A 286 -25.16 -1.17 21.95
N LYS A 287 -23.89 -0.91 22.29
CA LYS A 287 -22.76 -1.74 21.81
C LYS A 287 -22.90 -3.21 22.23
N LYS A 288 -23.42 -3.48 23.43
CA LYS A 288 -23.70 -4.85 23.88
C LYS A 288 -24.81 -5.50 23.04
N LEU A 289 -25.89 -4.77 22.71
CA LEU A 289 -26.96 -5.28 21.83
C LEU A 289 -26.42 -5.67 20.45
N VAL A 290 -25.62 -4.80 19.83
CA VAL A 290 -24.96 -5.11 18.55
C VAL A 290 -24.11 -6.38 18.66
N MET A 291 -23.33 -6.51 19.73
CA MET A 291 -22.49 -7.69 19.95
C MET A 291 -23.31 -8.97 20.15
N TYR A 292 -24.47 -8.89 20.82
CA TYR A 292 -25.38 -10.03 20.94
C TYR A 292 -25.96 -10.45 19.61
N LEU A 293 -26.35 -9.50 18.75
CA LEU A 293 -26.80 -9.80 17.38
C LEU A 293 -25.74 -10.60 16.63
N ILE A 294 -24.51 -10.08 16.62
CA ILE A 294 -23.38 -10.65 15.90
C ILE A 294 -23.01 -12.05 16.40
N LYS A 295 -23.01 -12.26 17.73
CA LYS A 295 -22.69 -13.57 18.33
C LYS A 295 -23.82 -14.60 18.16
N ASN A 296 -25.07 -14.15 18.24
CA ASN A 296 -26.23 -15.05 18.23
C ASN A 296 -26.80 -15.28 16.82
N SER A 297 -26.36 -14.55 15.81
CA SER A 297 -26.73 -14.79 14.41
C SER A 297 -26.07 -16.08 13.90
N LYS A 298 -26.55 -17.23 14.37
CA LYS A 298 -26.22 -18.56 13.83
C LYS A 298 -27.05 -18.89 12.59
N CYS A 299 -27.39 -17.89 11.78
CA CYS A 299 -28.07 -18.11 10.52
C CYS A 299 -26.98 -18.41 9.48
N TYR A 300 -26.88 -19.68 9.07
CA TYR A 300 -25.93 -20.22 8.09
C TYR A 300 -24.48 -20.27 8.58
N ASN A 301 -24.09 -21.41 9.18
CA ASN A 301 -22.73 -21.95 9.44
C ASN A 301 -21.62 -21.04 10.02
N ASN A 302 -21.82 -19.73 10.17
CA ASN A 302 -20.85 -18.76 10.66
C ASN A 302 -21.57 -17.68 11.48
N SER A 303 -21.27 -17.58 12.77
CA SER A 303 -21.72 -16.47 13.60
C SER A 303 -20.89 -15.25 13.21
N ASN A 304 -21.45 -14.30 12.44
CA ASN A 304 -21.01 -12.89 12.25
C ASN A 304 -21.53 -12.32 10.90
N LYS A 305 -22.79 -12.52 10.52
CA LYS A 305 -23.31 -12.13 9.18
C LYS A 305 -23.68 -10.66 9.03
N PHE A 306 -23.61 -9.88 10.10
CA PHE A 306 -24.08 -8.49 10.11
C PHE A 306 -22.93 -7.52 10.34
N ASN A 307 -22.91 -6.43 9.57
CA ASN A 307 -21.93 -5.37 9.77
C ASN A 307 -22.24 -4.60 11.08
N PRO A 308 -21.32 -4.55 12.05
CA PRO A 308 -21.57 -3.91 13.34
C PRO A 308 -21.95 -2.43 13.21
N SER A 309 -21.36 -1.72 12.25
CA SER A 309 -21.56 -0.29 12.08
C SER A 309 -22.94 0.03 11.51
N THR A 310 -23.46 -0.81 10.61
CA THR A 310 -24.80 -0.63 10.03
C THR A 310 -25.87 -0.96 11.06
N VAL A 311 -25.72 -2.07 11.80
CA VAL A 311 -26.63 -2.46 12.89
C VAL A 311 -26.65 -1.39 13.97
N TYR A 312 -25.49 -0.86 14.35
CA TYR A 312 -25.40 0.20 15.35
C TYR A 312 -26.18 1.45 14.92
N LYS A 313 -26.00 1.93 13.69
CA LYS A 313 -26.73 3.09 13.14
C LYS A 313 -28.25 2.85 13.09
N LEU A 314 -28.69 1.67 12.65
CA LEU A 314 -30.11 1.33 12.59
C LEU A 314 -30.73 1.25 13.99
N LEU A 315 -30.04 0.69 14.97
CA LEU A 315 -30.51 0.66 16.35
C LEU A 315 -30.60 2.06 16.98
N GLU A 316 -29.68 2.98 16.65
CA GLU A 316 -29.79 4.38 17.08
C GLU A 316 -31.03 5.07 16.50
N GLN A 317 -31.41 4.75 15.25
CA GLN A 317 -32.62 5.27 14.62
C GLN A 317 -33.90 4.67 15.23
N LEU A 318 -33.90 3.37 15.53
CA LEU A 318 -35.07 2.67 16.09
C LEU A 318 -35.29 2.96 17.58
N ILE A 319 -34.22 3.28 18.33
CA ILE A 319 -34.28 3.60 19.76
C ILE A 319 -33.87 5.07 19.97
N PRO A 320 -34.79 6.04 19.83
CA PRO A 320 -34.46 7.44 20.12
C PRO A 320 -34.04 7.59 21.58
N SER A 321 -32.88 8.22 21.79
CA SER A 321 -32.34 8.53 23.11
C SER A 321 -33.09 9.71 23.75
N SER A 322 -33.20 9.77 25.08
CA SER A 322 -33.87 10.88 25.78
C SER A 322 -33.20 12.26 25.60
N SER A 323 -32.06 12.33 24.92
CA SER A 323 -31.37 13.57 24.57
C SER A 323 -31.82 14.20 23.25
N SER A 324 -32.77 13.60 22.51
CA SER A 324 -33.24 14.14 21.21
C SER A 324 -34.67 14.71 21.23
N SER A 325 -35.30 14.86 22.40
CA SER A 325 -36.66 15.43 22.51
C SER A 325 -36.65 16.87 23.03
N SER A 326 -36.22 17.81 22.20
CA SER A 326 -36.58 19.23 22.33
C SER A 326 -36.42 19.97 20.99
N THR A 327 -37.38 19.80 20.09
CA THR A 327 -37.90 20.86 19.19
C THR A 327 -39.19 20.36 18.55
N SER A 328 -40.31 20.86 19.05
CA SER A 328 -41.63 20.68 18.48
C SER A 328 -41.87 21.67 17.33
N SER A 329 -42.51 21.15 16.27
CA SER A 329 -43.53 21.80 15.43
C SER A 329 -43.22 23.12 14.72
N SER A 330 -42.86 23.01 13.43
CA SER A 330 -43.49 23.79 12.35
C SER A 330 -43.00 23.28 10.98
N SER A 331 -43.93 22.90 10.10
CA SER A 331 -43.71 22.70 8.65
C SER A 331 -44.63 23.66 7.88
N PRO A 332 -44.43 23.92 6.58
CA PRO A 332 -43.23 23.69 5.74
C PRO A 332 -42.81 24.94 4.93
N ALA A 333 -41.53 25.07 4.61
CA ALA A 333 -41.10 25.81 3.42
C ALA A 333 -39.79 25.23 2.87
N SER A 334 -39.79 25.09 1.55
CA SER A 334 -38.71 24.66 0.66
C SER A 334 -37.34 25.23 0.99
N GLU A 335 -36.31 24.38 1.07
CA GLU A 335 -34.99 24.63 0.47
C GLU A 335 -34.08 23.39 0.53
N SER A 336 -33.27 23.25 -0.51
CA SER A 336 -32.44 22.13 -0.93
C SER A 336 -31.39 21.69 0.10
N SER A 337 -31.39 20.38 0.41
CA SER A 337 -30.43 19.72 1.30
C SER A 337 -29.15 19.29 0.56
N SER A 338 -28.02 19.92 0.87
CA SER A 338 -26.67 19.40 0.59
C SER A 338 -25.86 19.36 1.89
N SER A 339 -25.74 18.20 2.52
CA SER A 339 -24.76 17.96 3.60
C SER A 339 -24.77 16.53 4.12
N LEU A 340 -24.13 15.58 3.44
CA LEU A 340 -23.73 14.30 4.05
C LEU A 340 -22.49 13.73 3.34
N ILE A 341 -21.32 13.83 3.99
CA ILE A 341 -20.29 12.79 4.19
C ILE A 341 -19.26 13.40 5.15
N SER A 342 -19.46 13.20 6.45
CA SER A 342 -18.40 13.26 7.45
C SER A 342 -18.79 12.39 8.64
N SER A 343 -18.17 11.21 8.73
CA SER A 343 -18.07 10.30 9.90
C SER A 343 -17.70 8.91 9.37
N SER A 344 -16.67 8.20 9.80
CA SER A 344 -15.77 8.33 10.94
C SER A 344 -14.47 7.62 10.58
N ILE A 345 -13.35 8.33 10.63
CA ILE A 345 -12.02 7.72 10.68
C ILE A 345 -11.91 7.07 12.06
N ASN A 346 -11.86 5.74 12.11
CA ASN A 346 -11.65 5.01 13.36
C ASN A 346 -10.17 4.64 13.49
N THR A 347 -9.36 5.62 13.88
CA THR A 347 -8.10 5.37 14.57
C THR A 347 -8.42 4.90 15.98
N ASN A 348 -8.61 3.60 16.19
CA ASN A 348 -8.54 3.01 17.51
C ASN A 348 -7.23 2.23 17.63
N SER A 349 -6.22 2.98 18.10
CA SER A 349 -5.09 2.46 18.85
C SER A 349 -5.58 1.77 20.12
N SER A 350 -5.50 0.45 20.19
CA SER A 350 -5.36 -0.25 21.46
C SER A 350 -3.91 -0.66 21.61
N LEU A 351 -3.18 0.13 22.42
CA LEU A 351 -1.91 -0.26 23.00
C LEU A 351 -2.11 -1.57 23.78
N ASN A 352 -1.44 -2.63 23.36
CA ASN A 352 -0.95 -3.63 24.30
C ASN A 352 0.55 -3.40 24.44
N SER A 353 0.91 -2.77 25.55
CA SER A 353 2.27 -2.65 26.06
C SER A 353 2.83 -4.03 26.35
N ILE A 354 3.78 -4.48 25.54
CA ILE A 354 4.74 -5.52 25.94
C ILE A 354 5.99 -4.74 26.34
N GLY A 355 6.15 -4.57 27.65
CA GLY A 355 7.39 -4.09 28.24
C GLY A 355 8.47 -5.14 28.03
N ILE A 356 9.58 -4.72 27.43
CA ILE A 356 10.85 -5.43 27.53
C ILE A 356 11.78 -4.44 28.23
N ASP A 357 12.06 -4.76 29.48
CA ASP A 357 13.01 -4.08 30.33
C ASP A 357 14.37 -3.98 29.64
N GLN A 358 14.87 -2.76 29.51
CA GLN A 358 16.28 -2.49 29.24
C GLN A 358 17.02 -2.42 30.57
N LYS A 359 18.00 -3.31 30.73
CA LYS A 359 19.22 -3.03 31.49
C LYS A 359 20.40 -3.18 30.53
#